data_AF-A0A7V9B8H1-F1
#
_entry.id   AF-A0A7V9B8H1-F1
#
_cell.length_a   1.000
_cell.length_b   1.000
_cell.length_c   1.000
_cell.angle_alpha   90.00
_cell.angle_beta   90.00
_cell.angle_gamma   90.00
#
_symmetry.space_group_name_H-M   'P 1'
#
loop_
_entity.id
_entity.type
_entity.pdbx_description
1 polymer ?
#
loop_
_entity_poly.entity_id
_entity_poly.type
_entity_poly.pdbx_seq_one_letter_code
_entity_poly.pdbx_strand_id
1 'polypeptide(L)'
;MDERAHDARSFQNSAASNWTVLLIGGVSGTGKSTVAKAIARRHDADWLQVDDLRLALQWSDVRLTGEYATEALHFFERTPEVWRLPAERLRDAMIAVGEAMTEAVAIVVGNHVVQ
;
A
#
# COMPACT_ATOMS: atom_id res chain seq x y z
N MET A 1 -29.30 44.03 -1.17
CA MET A 1 -28.13 44.74 -0.61
C MET A 1 -28.06 44.38 0.86
N ASP A 2 -27.09 43.65 1.35
CA ASP A 2 -26.01 42.85 0.77
C ASP A 2 -25.52 42.02 1.97
N GLU A 3 -25.63 40.71 1.89
CA GLU A 3 -24.47 39.82 1.73
C GLU A 3 -23.57 39.69 2.97
N ARG A 4 -23.68 38.50 3.56
CA ARG A 4 -22.55 37.65 3.95
C ARG A 4 -21.72 38.17 5.12
N ALA A 5 -22.26 37.93 6.32
CA ALA A 5 -21.42 37.41 7.39
C ALA A 5 -20.69 36.19 6.82
N HIS A 6 -19.39 36.30 6.67
CA HIS A 6 -18.51 35.27 6.17
C HIS A 6 -18.52 34.15 7.20
N ASP A 7 -19.48 33.23 7.02
CA ASP A 7 -19.53 31.94 7.68
C ASP A 7 -18.23 31.23 7.29
N ALA A 8 -17.25 31.32 8.18
CA ALA A 8 -16.08 30.50 8.16
C ALA A 8 -16.63 29.08 8.26
N ARG A 9 -16.83 28.44 7.10
CA ARG A 9 -17.31 27.07 6.98
C ARG A 9 -16.42 26.24 7.89
N SER A 10 -16.93 26.01 9.08
CA SER A 10 -16.39 25.04 9.99
C SER A 10 -16.44 23.76 9.17
N PHE A 11 -15.27 23.22 8.85
CA PHE A 11 -15.18 21.80 8.57
C PHE A 11 -15.55 21.13 9.89
N GLN A 12 -16.86 21.04 10.15
CA GLN A 12 -17.39 20.17 11.17
C GLN A 12 -16.89 18.79 10.81
N ASN A 13 -15.92 18.33 11.59
CA ASN A 13 -15.34 17.02 11.53
C ASN A 13 -16.40 16.03 12.03
N SER A 14 -17.47 15.85 11.26
CA SER A 14 -18.63 15.02 11.57
C SER A 14 -18.35 13.56 11.18
N ALA A 15 -17.33 13.03 11.85
CA ALA A 15 -17.04 11.63 12.15
C ALA A 15 -15.57 11.63 12.57
N ALA A 16 -15.26 11.35 13.84
CA ALA A 16 -13.93 10.88 14.19
C ALA A 16 -13.62 9.75 13.21
N SER A 17 -12.62 9.94 12.35
CA SER A 17 -12.43 9.03 11.23
C SER A 17 -11.97 7.69 11.81
N ASN A 18 -12.92 6.76 11.94
CA ASN A 18 -12.75 5.48 12.62
C ASN A 18 -11.99 4.48 11.75
N TRP A 19 -11.02 4.96 10.96
CA TRP A 19 -10.22 4.11 10.10
C TRP A 19 -9.10 3.52 10.92
N THR A 20 -9.18 2.22 11.15
CA THR A 20 -8.13 1.45 11.81
C THR A 20 -6.94 1.22 10.89
N VAL A 21 -7.16 1.25 9.56
CA VAL A 21 -6.11 1.10 8.53
C VAL A 21 -6.39 2.04 7.36
N LEU A 22 -5.37 2.74 6.89
CA LEU A 22 -5.40 3.58 5.68
C LEU A 22 -4.40 3.06 4.65
N LEU A 23 -4.89 2.59 3.49
CA LEU A 23 -4.06 2.20 2.36
C LEU A 23 -3.91 3.36 1.36
N ILE A 24 -2.67 3.75 1.06
CA ILE A 24 -2.36 4.80 0.06
C ILE A 24 -1.79 4.14 -1.20
N GLY A 25 -2.63 3.99 -2.22
CA GLY A 25 -2.26 3.47 -3.54
C GLY A 25 -1.86 4.54 -4.56
N GLY A 26 -1.40 4.11 -5.73
CA GLY A 26 -1.09 4.98 -6.87
C GLY A 26 0.27 4.70 -7.53
N VAL A 27 0.53 5.37 -8.65
CA VAL A 27 1.73 5.17 -9.49
C VAL A 27 3.02 5.48 -8.72
N SER A 28 4.13 4.81 -9.06
CA SER A 28 5.45 5.12 -8.49
C SER A 28 5.83 6.58 -8.74
N GLY A 29 6.52 7.21 -7.78
CA GLY A 29 6.98 8.59 -7.90
C GLY A 29 5.93 9.69 -7.65
N THR A 30 4.65 9.37 -7.40
CA THR A 30 3.60 10.39 -7.19
C THR A 30 3.56 10.99 -5.77
N GLY A 31 4.53 10.67 -4.91
CA GLY A 31 4.61 11.23 -3.56
C GLY A 31 3.79 10.50 -2.48
N LYS A 32 3.32 9.27 -2.73
CA LYS A 32 2.56 8.46 -1.74
C LYS A 32 3.24 8.39 -0.37
N SER A 33 4.54 8.07 -0.34
CA SER A 33 5.29 7.96 0.91
C SER A 33 5.43 9.31 1.63
N THR A 34 5.47 10.42 0.89
CA THR A 34 5.47 11.77 1.47
C THR A 34 4.15 12.06 2.16
N VAL A 35 3.03 11.76 1.51
CA VAL A 35 1.68 11.92 2.08
C VAL A 35 1.48 10.98 3.27
N ALA A 36 1.88 9.71 3.16
CA ALA A 36 1.79 8.73 4.24
C ALA A 36 2.52 9.21 5.50
N LYS A 37 3.78 9.67 5.36
CA LYS A 37 4.57 10.22 6.48
C LYS A 37 3.93 11.45 7.12
N ALA A 38 3.33 12.34 6.32
CA ALA A 38 2.66 13.52 6.82
C ALA A 38 1.37 13.17 7.60
N ILE A 39 0.56 12.25 7.09
CA ILE A 39 -0.65 11.76 7.77
C ILE A 39 -0.26 11.04 9.07
N ALA A 40 0.70 10.11 9.01
CA ALA A 40 1.20 9.37 10.17
C ALA A 40 1.63 10.31 11.31
N ARG A 41 2.46 11.31 11.01
CA ARG A 41 2.89 12.33 11.99
C ARG A 41 1.74 13.16 12.55
N ARG A 42 0.75 13.51 11.72
CA ARG A 42 -0.39 14.33 12.15
C ARG A 42 -1.33 13.57 13.09
N HIS A 43 -1.42 12.25 12.91
CA HIS A 43 -2.36 11.39 13.62
C HIS A 43 -1.70 10.48 14.65
N ASP A 44 -0.39 10.64 14.89
CA ASP A 44 0.42 9.76 15.76
C ASP A 44 0.20 8.28 15.44
N ALA A 45 0.15 7.96 14.14
CA ALA A 45 -0.13 6.62 13.63
C ALA A 45 1.15 5.96 13.11
N ASP A 46 1.26 4.66 13.32
CA ASP A 46 2.26 3.84 12.65
C ASP A 46 2.04 3.86 11.13
N TRP A 47 3.13 3.77 10.38
CA TRP A 47 3.07 3.63 8.93
C TRP A 47 4.19 2.72 8.43
N LEU A 48 3.90 2.01 7.34
CA LEU A 48 4.79 1.05 6.71
C LEU A 48 4.64 1.13 5.19
N GLN A 49 5.72 0.87 4.45
CA GLN A 49 5.63 0.63 3.01
C GLN A 49 5.47 -0.87 2.75
N VAL A 50 4.39 -1.27 2.07
CA VAL A 50 4.19 -2.67 1.64
C VAL A 50 5.37 -3.17 0.79
N ASP A 51 6.00 -2.27 0.04
CA ASP A 51 7.21 -2.55 -0.73
C ASP A 51 8.39 -3.04 0.14
N ASP A 52 8.51 -2.58 1.39
CA ASP A 52 9.59 -3.01 2.29
C ASP A 52 9.40 -4.49 2.67
N LEU A 53 8.15 -4.93 2.89
CA LEU A 53 7.83 -6.34 3.10
C LEU A 53 8.14 -7.17 1.86
N ARG A 54 7.73 -6.70 0.67
CA ARG A 54 8.02 -7.39 -0.59
C ARG A 54 9.53 -7.57 -0.77
N LEU A 55 10.31 -6.51 -0.58
CA LEU A 55 11.77 -6.55 -0.72
C LEU A 55 12.40 -7.47 0.31
N ALA A 56 11.99 -7.40 1.58
CA ALA A 56 12.49 -8.28 2.63
C ALA A 56 12.26 -9.76 2.28
N LEU A 57 11.05 -10.13 1.86
CA LEU A 57 10.73 -11.52 1.49
C LEU A 57 11.47 -11.94 0.21
N GLN A 58 11.50 -11.08 -0.81
CA GLN A 58 12.16 -11.39 -2.08
C GLN A 58 13.66 -11.63 -1.92
N TRP A 59 14.35 -10.81 -1.12
CA TRP A 59 15.81 -10.87 -0.97
C TRP A 59 16.29 -11.83 0.12
N SER A 60 15.40 -12.29 1.00
CA SER A 60 15.70 -13.34 1.98
C SER A 60 15.53 -14.78 1.42
N ASP A 61 15.15 -14.91 0.14
CA ASP A 61 14.87 -16.18 -0.56
C ASP A 61 13.90 -17.10 0.20
N VAL A 62 12.94 -16.50 0.93
CA VAL A 62 11.90 -17.28 1.58
C VAL A 62 10.98 -17.93 0.56
N ARG A 63 10.46 -19.11 0.91
CA ARG A 63 9.39 -19.76 0.14
C ARG A 63 8.06 -19.36 0.72
N LEU A 64 7.24 -18.71 -0.09
CA LEU A 64 5.87 -18.34 0.28
C LEU A 64 4.95 -19.56 0.16
N THR A 65 3.94 -19.60 1.03
CA THR A 65 2.87 -20.60 0.98
C THR A 65 2.00 -20.36 -0.26
N GLY A 66 1.70 -21.44 -1.00
CA GLY A 66 0.90 -21.39 -2.23
C GLY A 66 1.72 -21.80 -3.45
N GLU A 67 1.10 -22.57 -4.35
CA GLU A 67 1.78 -23.26 -5.46
C GLU A 67 2.57 -22.32 -6.39
N TYR A 68 2.11 -21.07 -6.55
CA TYR A 68 2.71 -20.09 -7.46
C TYR A 68 3.18 -18.80 -6.77
N ALA A 69 3.11 -18.73 -5.43
CA ALA A 69 3.32 -17.48 -4.70
C ALA A 69 4.79 -17.03 -4.73
N THR A 70 5.72 -17.97 -4.62
CA THR A 70 7.16 -17.68 -4.69
C THR A 70 7.54 -17.21 -6.09
N GLU A 71 7.05 -17.89 -7.13
CA GLU A 71 7.28 -17.55 -8.53
C GLU A 71 6.72 -16.16 -8.86
N ALA A 72 5.50 -15.86 -8.38
CA ALA A 72 4.88 -14.56 -8.54
C ALA A 72 5.75 -13.45 -7.93
N LEU A 73 6.21 -13.61 -6.67
CA LEU A 73 7.07 -12.65 -5.99
C LEU A 73 8.33 -12.29 -6.80
N HIS A 74 8.93 -13.29 -7.46
CA HIS A 74 10.17 -13.13 -8.22
C HIS A 74 9.96 -12.81 -9.71
N PHE A 75 8.72 -12.76 -10.21
CA PHE A 75 8.43 -12.66 -11.64
C PHE A 75 9.17 -11.49 -12.31
N PHE A 76 9.07 -10.28 -11.76
CA PHE A 76 9.68 -9.09 -12.37
C PHE A 76 11.21 -9.07 -12.32
N GLU A 77 11.80 -9.75 -11.34
CA GLU A 77 13.26 -9.83 -11.17
C GLU A 77 13.88 -10.92 -12.04
N ARG A 78 13.20 -12.07 -12.17
CA ARG A 78 13.71 -13.24 -12.90
C ARG A 78 13.32 -13.28 -14.37
N THR A 79 12.36 -12.47 -14.81
CA THR A 79 11.90 -12.46 -16.21
C THR A 79 12.77 -11.53 -17.07
N PRO A 80 13.52 -12.06 -18.06
CA PRO A 80 14.30 -11.23 -18.96
C PRO A 80 13.41 -10.32 -19.80
N GLU A 81 13.86 -9.08 -20.02
CA GLU A 81 13.14 -8.08 -20.82
C GLU A 81 11.67 -7.90 -20.39
N VAL A 82 11.36 -8.08 -19.10
CA VAL A 82 9.99 -8.09 -18.56
C VAL A 82 9.14 -6.90 -19.05
N TRP A 83 9.74 -5.73 -19.17
CA TRP A 83 9.05 -4.51 -19.61
C TRP A 83 8.65 -4.49 -21.09
N ARG A 84 9.05 -5.48 -21.90
CA ARG A 84 8.59 -5.69 -23.28
C ARG A 84 7.33 -6.55 -23.37
N LEU A 85 6.89 -7.15 -22.26
CA LEU A 85 5.69 -7.97 -22.26
C LEU A 85 4.42 -7.12 -22.48
N PRO A 86 3.33 -7.72 -23.01
CA PRO A 86 2.03 -7.05 -23.12
C PRO A 86 1.55 -6.48 -21.78
N ALA A 87 0.84 -5.35 -21.83
CA ALA A 87 0.37 -4.65 -20.63
C ALA A 87 -0.51 -5.55 -19.75
N GLU A 88 -1.31 -6.43 -20.36
CA GLU A 88 -2.15 -7.41 -19.69
C GLU A 88 -1.32 -8.39 -18.87
N ARG A 89 -0.19 -8.86 -19.41
CA ARG A 89 0.72 -9.76 -18.71
C ARG A 89 1.40 -9.07 -17.53
N LEU A 90 1.79 -7.79 -17.69
CA LEU A 90 2.36 -7.00 -16.60
C LEU A 90 1.34 -6.74 -15.49
N ARG A 91 0.10 -6.42 -15.84
CA ARG A 91 -1.01 -6.26 -14.90
C ARG A 91 -1.24 -7.55 -14.11
N ASP A 92 -1.39 -8.67 -14.81
CA ASP A 92 -1.70 -9.96 -14.17
C ASP A 92 -0.56 -10.40 -13.24
N ALA A 93 0.70 -10.19 -13.65
CA ALA A 93 1.85 -10.43 -12.78
C ALA A 93 1.87 -9.52 -11.55
N MET A 94 1.49 -8.24 -11.68
CA MET A 94 1.43 -7.32 -10.54
C MET A 94 0.32 -7.71 -9.55
N ILE A 95 -0.82 -8.20 -10.06
CA ILE A 95 -1.90 -8.75 -9.24
C ILE A 95 -1.41 -10.00 -8.51
N ALA A 96 -0.75 -10.92 -9.20
CA ALA A 96 -0.22 -12.15 -8.60
C ALA A 96 0.80 -11.87 -7.48
N VAL A 97 1.67 -10.86 -7.65
CA VAL A 97 2.57 -10.39 -6.57
C VAL A 97 1.76 -9.89 -5.37
N GLY A 98 0.71 -9.09 -5.62
CA GLY A 98 -0.17 -8.59 -4.56
C GLY A 98 -0.87 -9.73 -3.80
N GLU A 99 -1.41 -10.71 -4.53
CA GLU A 99 -2.04 -11.90 -3.95
C GLU A 99 -1.05 -12.69 -3.08
N ALA A 100 0.17 -12.95 -3.58
CA ALA A 100 1.23 -13.63 -2.84
C ALA A 100 1.63 -12.90 -1.55
N MET A 101 1.52 -11.57 -1.51
CA MET A 101 1.85 -10.75 -0.34
C MET A 101 0.72 -10.63 0.69
N THR A 102 -0.50 -11.12 0.38
CA THR A 102 -1.70 -10.86 1.17
C THR A 102 -1.57 -11.33 2.62
N GLU A 103 -1.08 -12.55 2.83
CA GLU A 103 -0.95 -13.13 4.17
C GLU A 103 0.07 -12.36 5.02
N ALA A 104 1.24 -12.05 4.47
CA ALA A 104 2.27 -11.29 5.16
C ALA A 104 1.78 -9.89 5.56
N VAL A 105 1.07 -9.19 4.67
CA VAL A 105 0.48 -7.89 4.96
C VAL A 105 -0.60 -8.01 6.04
N ALA A 106 -1.47 -9.02 5.95
CA ALA A 106 -2.54 -9.23 6.93
C ALA A 106 -2.01 -9.48 8.35
N ILE A 107 -0.94 -10.28 8.49
CA ILE A 107 -0.29 -10.54 9.77
C ILE A 107 0.27 -9.25 10.38
N VAL A 108 0.98 -8.45 9.58
CA VAL A 108 1.57 -7.18 10.05
C VAL A 108 0.48 -6.19 10.43
N VAL A 109 -0.56 -6.03 9.60
CA VAL A 109 -1.71 -5.18 9.90
C VAL A 109 -2.39 -5.63 11.20
N GLY A 110 -2.64 -6.93 11.36
CA GLY A 110 -3.24 -7.47 12.60
C GLY A 110 -2.41 -7.13 13.85
N ASN A 111 -1.08 -7.18 13.74
CA ASN A 111 -0.18 -6.81 14.84
C ASN A 111 -0.28 -5.32 15.22
N HIS A 112 -0.50 -4.41 14.27
CA HIS A 112 -0.64 -2.97 14.57
C HIS A 112 -2.05 -2.57 15.00
N VAL A 113 -3.08 -3.33 14.59
CA VAL A 113 -4.49 -2.97 14.84
C VAL A 113 -5.01 -3.49 16.20
N VAL A 114 -4.51 -4.63 16.67
CA VAL A 114 -5.01 -5.29 17.90
C VAL A 114 -4.30 -4.78 19.17
N GLN A 115 -3.36 -3.85 19.03
CA GLN A 115 -2.59 -3.27 20.14
C GLN A 115 -3.32 -2.13 20.87
#